data_AF-A0A6A3N8H9-F1
#
_entry.id   AF-A0A6A3N8H9-F1
#
_cell.length_a   1.000
_cell.length_b   1.000
_cell.length_c   1.000
_cell.angle_alpha   90.00
_cell.angle_beta   90.00
_cell.angle_gamma   90.00
#
_symmetry.space_group_name_H-M   'P 1'
#
loop_
_entity.id
_entity.type
_entity.pdbx_description
1 polymer ?
#
loop_
_entity_poly.entity_id
_entity_poly.type
_entity_poly.pdbx_seq_one_letter_code
_entity_poly.pdbx_strand_id
1 'polypeptide(L)'
;MEVLRLLLTLAAILDYEIEQMDVKTAFLNGSLDVEIFMEQPEGFVSKDRPGLVCSLGKSLYGLKQAPRVWYHTFAKYLERLGFTRLAKDRCVFFKVIFNAPCYILVYVDDLLIISPSKQVVARVKSATFSGFHMTALGGVSYLLGWTIERNRANRSIFIHQKSYATKVLDRFSMLDSHPKSTPITQKLSAANCPTNDETNATMANKPFREAVGSFMYLMTGTRPCLLHP
;
A
#
# COMPACT_ATOMS: atom_id res chain seq x y z
N MET A 1 4.96 2.53 7.22
CA MET A 1 3.67 2.72 7.94
C MET A 1 3.71 3.81 9.01
N GLU A 2 4.86 4.15 9.59
CA GLU A 2 4.95 5.18 10.64
C GLU A 2 4.49 6.57 10.18
N VAL A 3 4.90 7.00 8.99
CA VAL A 3 4.54 8.32 8.45
C VAL A 3 3.04 8.43 8.16
N LEU A 4 2.40 7.34 7.73
CA LEU A 4 0.94 7.30 7.61
C LEU A 4 0.28 7.53 8.97
N ARG A 5 0.75 6.87 10.04
CA ARG A 5 0.22 7.14 11.40
C ARG A 5 0.45 8.58 11.81
N LEU A 6 1.64 9.12 11.59
CA LEU A 6 1.97 10.51 11.92
C LEU A 6 0.99 11.49 11.23
N LEU A 7 0.76 11.30 9.93
CA LEU A 7 -0.15 12.14 9.16
C LEU A 7 -1.62 11.99 9.59
N LEU A 8 -2.07 10.77 9.90
CA LEU A 8 -3.40 10.54 10.47
C LEU A 8 -3.54 11.18 11.86
N THR A 9 -2.54 11.05 12.72
CA THR A 9 -2.50 11.71 14.04
C THR A 9 -2.54 13.22 13.89
N LEU A 10 -1.77 13.81 12.98
CA LEU A 10 -1.81 15.24 12.68
C LEU A 10 -3.22 15.67 12.26
N ALA A 11 -3.83 14.91 11.34
CA ALA A 11 -5.17 15.21 10.86
C ALA A 11 -6.25 15.05 11.93
N ALA A 12 -6.08 14.12 12.87
CA ALA A 12 -6.96 13.96 14.03
C ALA A 12 -6.82 15.17 14.98
N ILE A 13 -5.58 15.47 15.40
CA ILE A 13 -5.27 16.54 16.37
C ILE A 13 -5.65 17.91 15.83
N LEU A 14 -5.48 18.17 14.53
CA LEU A 14 -5.76 19.46 13.89
C LEU A 14 -7.09 19.49 13.12
N ASP A 15 -7.84 18.40 13.13
CA ASP A 15 -9.12 18.22 12.40
C ASP A 15 -9.02 18.53 10.90
N TYR A 16 -7.90 18.17 10.27
CA TYR A 16 -7.70 18.35 8.83
C TYR A 16 -8.58 17.40 8.03
N GLU A 17 -8.99 17.81 6.84
CA GLU A 17 -9.63 16.92 5.87
C GLU A 17 -8.66 15.81 5.47
N ILE A 18 -9.19 14.60 5.27
CA ILE A 18 -8.43 13.44 4.80
C ILE A 18 -9.22 12.80 3.69
N GLU A 19 -8.68 12.85 2.48
CA GLU A 19 -9.39 12.46 1.27
C GLU A 19 -8.52 11.54 0.42
N GLN A 20 -9.09 10.42 0.00
CA GLN A 20 -8.42 9.37 -0.74
C GLN A 20 -8.73 9.48 -2.23
N MET A 21 -7.72 9.22 -3.05
CA MET A 21 -7.86 9.03 -4.49
C MET A 21 -7.15 7.75 -4.92
N ASP A 22 -7.61 7.18 -6.02
CA ASP A 22 -7.04 6.00 -6.66
C ASP A 22 -6.65 6.35 -8.09
N VAL A 23 -5.46 5.94 -8.51
CA VAL A 23 -4.97 6.13 -9.87
C VAL A 23 -5.29 4.90 -10.71
N LYS A 24 -6.01 5.11 -11.81
CA LYS A 24 -6.28 4.03 -12.74
C LYS A 24 -5.05 3.72 -13.58
N THR A 25 -4.78 2.42 -13.71
CA THR A 25 -3.71 1.88 -14.57
C THR A 25 -2.36 2.57 -14.36
N ALA A 26 -1.99 2.83 -13.11
CA ALA A 26 -0.84 3.67 -12.75
C ALA A 26 0.45 3.31 -13.50
N PHE A 27 0.77 2.01 -13.61
CA PHE A 27 1.97 1.54 -14.28
C PHE A 27 2.01 1.81 -15.78
N LEU A 28 0.86 2.07 -16.42
CA LEU A 28 0.76 2.40 -17.84
C LEU A 28 1.02 3.88 -18.13
N ASN A 29 1.11 4.72 -17.10
CA ASN A 29 1.32 6.16 -17.28
C ASN A 29 2.81 6.51 -17.42
N GLY A 30 3.71 5.61 -17.05
CA GLY A 30 5.15 5.85 -17.04
C GLY A 30 5.86 5.52 -18.35
N SER A 31 6.74 6.40 -18.82
CA SER A 31 7.63 6.13 -19.95
C SER A 31 8.82 5.27 -19.52
N LEU A 32 9.22 4.32 -20.36
CA LEU A 32 10.40 3.49 -20.10
C LEU A 32 11.68 4.24 -20.49
N ASP A 33 12.68 4.20 -19.61
CA ASP A 33 14.01 4.77 -19.85
C ASP A 33 14.95 3.78 -20.58
N VAL A 34 14.48 2.56 -20.81
CA VAL A 34 15.21 1.46 -21.45
C VAL A 34 14.32 0.81 -22.50
N GLU A 35 14.93 0.32 -23.58
CA GLU A 35 14.21 -0.41 -24.60
C GLU A 35 13.88 -1.82 -24.10
N ILE A 36 12.60 -2.19 -24.14
CA ILE A 36 12.11 -3.49 -23.70
C ILE A 36 11.20 -4.03 -24.77
N PHE A 37 11.46 -5.29 -25.13
CA PHE A 37 10.63 -6.04 -26.05
C PHE A 37 9.84 -7.09 -25.29
N MET A 38 8.64 -7.39 -25.78
CA MET A 38 7.83 -8.52 -25.32
C MET A 38 7.39 -9.36 -26.52
N GLU A 39 7.15 -10.63 -26.28
CA GLU A 39 6.48 -11.48 -27.25
C GLU A 39 5.08 -10.91 -27.58
N GLN A 40 4.59 -11.20 -28.78
CA GLN A 40 3.25 -10.81 -29.17
C GLN A 40 2.23 -11.45 -28.21
N PRO A 41 1.32 -10.67 -27.62
CA PRO A 41 0.35 -11.22 -26.68
C PRO A 41 -0.60 -12.18 -27.40
N GLU A 42 -1.15 -13.12 -26.64
CA GLU A 42 -2.14 -14.06 -27.14
C GLU A 42 -3.31 -13.33 -27.81
N GLY A 43 -3.73 -13.79 -28.99
CA GLY A 43 -4.76 -13.14 -29.80
C GLY A 43 -4.29 -11.96 -30.68
N PHE A 44 -3.05 -11.47 -30.50
CA PHE A 44 -2.46 -10.43 -31.35
C PHE A 44 -1.38 -10.96 -32.30
N VAL A 45 -0.96 -12.22 -32.15
CA VAL A 45 0.08 -12.82 -32.98
C VAL A 45 -0.28 -12.72 -34.47
N SER A 46 0.52 -11.97 -35.22
CA SER A 46 0.32 -11.80 -36.66
C SER A 46 0.54 -13.12 -37.39
N LYS A 47 -0.45 -13.54 -38.21
CA LYS A 47 -0.33 -14.75 -39.05
C LYS A 47 0.83 -14.66 -40.05
N ASP A 48 1.06 -13.47 -40.61
CA ASP A 48 2.09 -13.24 -41.61
C ASP A 48 3.47 -13.03 -40.97
N ARG A 49 3.52 -12.63 -39.70
CA ARG A 49 4.75 -12.28 -38.99
C ARG A 49 4.76 -12.78 -37.54
N PRO A 50 4.71 -14.10 -37.32
CA PRO A 50 4.63 -14.66 -35.96
C PRO A 50 5.91 -14.43 -35.15
N GLY A 51 7.06 -14.27 -35.79
CA GLY A 51 8.36 -14.07 -35.13
C GLY A 51 8.67 -12.62 -34.71
N LEU A 52 7.76 -11.66 -34.94
CA LEU A 52 7.97 -10.29 -34.47
C LEU A 52 7.74 -10.18 -32.96
N VAL A 53 8.37 -9.17 -32.38
CA VAL A 53 8.22 -8.79 -30.97
C VAL A 53 7.67 -7.37 -30.88
N CYS A 54 6.94 -7.08 -29.81
CA CYS A 54 6.42 -5.75 -29.52
C CYS A 54 7.48 -4.94 -28.77
N SER A 55 7.81 -3.74 -29.24
CA SER A 55 8.58 -2.76 -28.47
C SER A 55 7.65 -2.01 -27.52
N LEU A 56 7.98 -1.99 -26.23
CA LEU A 56 7.18 -1.31 -25.22
C LEU A 56 7.52 0.19 -25.18
N GLY A 57 6.58 1.03 -25.63
CA GLY A 57 6.70 2.49 -25.50
C GLY A 57 6.38 3.04 -24.11
N LYS A 58 5.68 2.27 -23.27
CA LYS A 58 5.33 2.63 -21.90
C LYS A 58 5.52 1.43 -20.97
N SER A 59 5.60 1.72 -19.68
CA SER A 59 5.65 0.72 -18.64
C SER A 59 4.36 -0.11 -18.62
N LEU A 60 4.48 -1.39 -18.25
CA LEU A 60 3.42 -2.38 -18.26
C LEU A 60 3.41 -3.15 -16.93
N TYR A 61 2.25 -3.65 -16.53
CA TYR A 61 2.15 -4.58 -15.41
C TYR A 61 3.03 -5.83 -15.67
N GLY A 62 3.68 -6.32 -14.61
CA GLY A 62 4.63 -7.45 -14.68
C GLY A 62 6.09 -7.02 -14.90
N LEU A 63 6.35 -5.80 -15.35
CA LEU A 63 7.73 -5.29 -15.41
C LEU A 63 8.26 -4.99 -14.00
N LYS A 64 9.45 -5.51 -13.69
CA LYS A 64 10.11 -5.28 -12.38
C LYS A 64 10.30 -3.79 -12.04
N GLN A 65 10.49 -2.94 -13.04
CA GLN A 65 10.68 -1.50 -12.88
C GLN A 65 9.40 -0.68 -12.94
N ALA A 66 8.25 -1.28 -13.30
CA ALA A 66 6.99 -0.53 -13.45
C ALA A 66 6.60 0.32 -12.23
N PRO A 67 6.68 -0.20 -10.98
CA PRO A 67 6.37 0.61 -9.80
C PRO A 67 7.30 1.81 -9.64
N ARG A 68 8.59 1.64 -9.97
CA ARG A 68 9.60 2.70 -9.86
C ARG A 68 9.38 3.77 -10.92
N VAL A 69 9.12 3.36 -12.16
CA VAL A 69 8.83 4.28 -13.28
C VAL A 69 7.58 5.10 -12.97
N TRP A 70 6.52 4.45 -12.48
CA TRP A 70 5.32 5.14 -12.04
C TRP A 70 5.61 6.16 -10.93
N TYR A 71 6.27 5.75 -9.85
CA TYR A 71 6.60 6.64 -8.74
C TYR A 71 7.36 7.88 -9.21
N HIS A 72 8.38 7.72 -10.07
CA HIS A 72 9.14 8.86 -10.59
C HIS A 72 8.32 9.75 -11.52
N THR A 73 7.45 9.17 -12.35
CA THR A 73 6.54 9.90 -13.23
C THR A 73 5.60 10.78 -12.42
N PHE A 74 4.98 10.21 -11.38
CA PHE A 74 4.07 10.92 -10.51
C PHE A 74 4.78 11.96 -9.63
N ALA A 75 5.94 11.62 -9.08
CA ALA A 75 6.76 12.55 -8.30
C ALA A 75 7.14 13.80 -9.10
N LYS A 76 7.64 13.62 -10.34
CA LYS A 76 7.97 14.74 -11.24
C LYS A 76 6.73 15.58 -11.59
N TYR A 77 5.55 14.98 -11.65
CA TYR A 77 4.31 15.71 -11.85
C TYR A 77 3.98 16.59 -10.65
N LEU A 78 4.00 16.04 -9.43
CA LEU A 78 3.76 16.81 -8.20
C LEU A 78 4.79 17.93 -8.00
N GLU A 79 6.06 17.68 -8.33
CA GLU A 79 7.12 18.70 -8.29
C GLU A 79 6.84 19.87 -9.25
N ARG A 80 6.37 19.57 -10.48
CA ARG A 80 5.92 20.61 -11.43
C ARG A 80 4.71 21.38 -10.94
N LEU A 81 3.83 20.75 -10.16
CA LEU A 81 2.74 21.43 -9.45
C LEU A 81 3.24 22.23 -8.23
N GLY A 82 4.54 22.26 -7.94
CA GLY A 82 5.15 23.02 -6.86
C GLY A 82 5.11 22.33 -5.50
N PHE A 83 4.90 21.02 -5.46
CA PHE A 83 5.06 20.24 -4.22
C PHE A 83 6.53 19.89 -4.00
N THR A 84 6.93 19.84 -2.72
CA THR A 84 8.27 19.41 -2.31
C THR A 84 8.19 18.04 -1.64
N ARG A 85 9.08 17.13 -2.01
CA ARG A 85 9.22 15.82 -1.35
C ARG A 85 9.85 15.98 0.03
N LEU A 86 9.30 15.32 1.05
CA LEU A 86 9.95 15.29 2.35
C LEU A 86 11.25 14.49 2.30
N ALA A 87 12.28 14.98 3.00
CA ALA A 87 13.60 14.34 3.00
C ALA A 87 13.58 12.96 3.67
N LYS A 88 12.85 12.83 4.77
CA LYS A 88 12.77 11.61 5.59
C LYS A 88 11.84 10.54 5.00
N ASP A 89 10.85 10.96 4.23
CA ASP A 89 9.95 10.04 3.53
C ASP A 89 9.61 10.59 2.15
N ARG A 90 10.16 9.94 1.12
CA ARG A 90 10.04 10.36 -0.28
C ARG A 90 8.63 10.11 -0.85
N CYS A 91 7.78 9.37 -0.14
CA CYS A 91 6.39 9.14 -0.53
C CYS A 91 5.46 10.26 -0.06
N VAL A 92 5.95 11.21 0.75
CA VAL A 92 5.17 12.38 1.19
C VAL A 92 5.62 13.64 0.46
N PHE A 93 4.63 14.36 -0.05
CA PHE A 93 4.77 15.63 -0.72
C PHE A 93 4.07 16.71 0.09
N PHE A 94 4.70 17.88 0.20
CA PHE A 94 4.20 19.00 0.96
C PHE A 94 4.15 20.26 0.11
N LYS A 95 3.09 21.05 0.28
CA LYS A 95 2.94 22.38 -0.30
C LYS A 95 2.03 23.25 0.57
N VAL A 96 2.31 24.54 0.63
CA VAL A 96 1.36 25.52 1.18
C VAL A 96 0.51 26.09 0.04
N ILE A 97 -0.81 25.99 0.18
CA ILE A 97 -1.79 26.47 -0.80
C ILE A 97 -2.79 27.35 -0.05
N PHE A 98 -2.99 28.60 -0.50
CA PHE A 98 -3.84 29.58 0.20
C PHE A 98 -3.50 29.73 1.69
N ASN A 99 -2.20 29.82 2.00
CA ASN A 99 -1.68 29.87 3.38
C ASN A 99 -2.05 28.65 4.25
N ALA A 100 -2.44 27.53 3.64
CA ALA A 100 -2.81 26.31 4.33
C ALA A 100 -1.89 25.14 3.93
N PRO A 101 -1.37 24.34 4.88
CA PRO A 101 -0.52 23.20 4.57
C PRO A 101 -1.30 22.09 3.88
N CYS A 102 -0.74 21.51 2.83
CA CYS A 102 -1.27 20.35 2.15
C CYS A 102 -0.20 19.26 2.05
N TYR A 103 -0.57 18.06 2.51
CA TYR A 103 0.24 16.86 2.42
C TYR A 103 -0.41 15.89 1.43
N ILE A 104 0.39 15.29 0.57
CA ILE A 104 -0.02 14.17 -0.28
C ILE A 104 0.89 13.01 0.05
N LEU A 105 0.32 11.92 0.57
CA LEU A 105 0.99 10.64 0.70
C LEU A 105 0.67 9.81 -0.55
N VAL A 106 1.71 9.24 -1.16
CA VAL A 106 1.61 8.41 -2.36
C VAL A 106 2.00 6.98 -1.99
N TYR A 107 1.09 6.03 -2.21
CA TYR A 107 1.39 4.61 -2.08
C TYR A 107 0.94 3.87 -3.34
N VAL A 108 1.86 3.73 -4.29
CA VAL A 108 1.58 3.11 -5.59
C VAL A 108 0.37 3.79 -6.24
N ASP A 109 -0.79 3.14 -6.27
CA ASP A 109 -2.02 3.61 -6.91
C ASP A 109 -2.88 4.46 -5.96
N ASP A 110 -2.70 4.29 -4.65
CA ASP A 110 -3.43 5.02 -3.61
C ASP A 110 -2.77 6.37 -3.30
N LEU A 111 -3.61 7.40 -3.16
CA LEU A 111 -3.23 8.75 -2.77
C LEU A 111 -4.03 9.19 -1.56
N LEU A 112 -3.37 9.79 -0.58
CA LEU A 112 -4.03 10.38 0.59
C LEU A 112 -3.69 11.87 0.66
N ILE A 113 -4.70 12.72 0.50
CA ILE A 113 -4.58 14.17 0.56
C ILE A 113 -5.05 14.63 1.94
N ILE A 114 -4.20 15.38 2.63
CA ILE A 114 -4.46 15.90 3.98
C ILE A 114 -4.25 17.42 3.99
N SER A 115 -5.26 18.17 4.41
CA SER A 115 -5.23 19.64 4.45
C SER A 115 -6.35 20.19 5.33
N PRO A 116 -6.20 21.35 6.00
CA PRO A 116 -7.27 21.95 6.80
C PRO A 116 -8.49 22.39 5.97
N SER A 117 -8.36 22.60 4.66
CA SER A 117 -9.42 23.19 3.84
C SER A 117 -9.90 22.26 2.74
N LYS A 118 -11.20 22.01 2.70
CA LYS A 118 -11.87 21.30 1.59
C LYS A 118 -11.62 21.97 0.24
N GLN A 119 -11.49 23.30 0.22
CA GLN A 119 -11.15 24.05 -1.00
C GLN A 119 -9.75 23.71 -1.49
N VAL A 120 -8.77 23.60 -0.58
CA VAL A 120 -7.41 23.18 -0.92
C VAL A 120 -7.42 21.75 -1.44
N VAL A 121 -8.12 20.83 -0.77
CA VAL A 121 -8.28 19.45 -1.24
C VAL A 121 -8.88 19.41 -2.64
N ALA A 122 -9.97 20.12 -2.89
CA ALA A 122 -10.63 20.17 -4.20
C ALA A 122 -9.71 20.71 -5.29
N ARG A 123 -8.91 21.74 -4.99
CA ARG A 123 -7.91 22.29 -5.93
C ARG A 123 -6.84 21.26 -6.26
N VAL A 124 -6.34 20.53 -5.27
CA VAL A 124 -5.34 19.47 -5.49
C VAL A 124 -5.95 18.32 -6.29
N LYS A 125 -7.15 17.85 -5.95
CA LYS A 125 -7.88 16.82 -6.71
C LYS A 125 -8.02 17.23 -8.18
N SER A 126 -8.49 18.45 -8.45
CA SER A 126 -8.64 18.97 -9.82
C SER A 126 -7.31 19.01 -10.58
N ALA A 127 -6.23 19.46 -9.92
CA ALA A 127 -4.89 19.48 -10.51
C ALA A 127 -4.32 18.07 -10.73
N THR A 128 -4.66 17.06 -9.93
CA THR A 128 -4.21 15.69 -10.17
C THR A 128 -5.04 15.00 -11.27
N PHE A 129 -6.35 15.26 -11.33
CA PHE A 129 -7.24 14.79 -12.41
C PHE A 129 -6.83 15.29 -13.80
N SER A 130 -6.26 16.49 -13.91
CA SER A 130 -5.82 17.00 -15.21
C SER A 130 -4.57 16.28 -15.76
N GLY A 131 -3.80 15.62 -14.90
CA GLY A 131 -2.57 14.91 -15.29
C GLY A 131 -2.76 13.41 -15.52
N PHE A 132 -3.68 12.78 -14.78
CA PHE A 132 -3.85 11.32 -14.77
C PHE A 132 -5.32 10.94 -14.61
N HIS A 133 -5.68 9.78 -15.17
CA HIS A 133 -7.00 9.19 -14.95
C HIS A 133 -7.08 8.64 -13.52
N MET A 134 -7.95 9.24 -12.71
CA MET A 134 -8.07 8.94 -11.28
C MET A 134 -9.53 8.73 -10.89
N THR A 135 -9.76 8.23 -9.70
CA THR A 135 -11.07 8.16 -9.05
C THR A 135 -10.96 8.76 -7.65
N ALA A 136 -11.89 9.64 -7.29
CA ALA A 136 -12.00 10.13 -5.92
C ALA A 136 -12.78 9.11 -5.09
N LEU A 137 -12.14 8.57 -4.04
CA LEU A 137 -12.77 7.61 -3.13
C LEU A 137 -13.45 8.30 -1.93
N GLY A 138 -13.25 9.61 -1.78
CA GLY A 138 -13.86 10.39 -0.71
C GLY A 138 -13.04 10.33 0.59
N GLY A 139 -13.73 10.46 1.73
CA GLY A 139 -13.09 10.32 3.03
C GLY A 139 -12.45 8.94 3.21
N VAL A 140 -11.25 8.91 3.77
CA VAL A 140 -10.54 7.63 3.96
C VAL A 140 -11.28 6.74 4.95
N SER A 141 -11.60 5.52 4.52
CA SER A 141 -12.20 4.46 5.36
C SER A 141 -11.38 3.17 5.31
N TYR A 142 -10.65 2.94 4.22
CA TYR A 142 -9.78 1.80 4.06
C TYR A 142 -8.55 2.14 3.22
N LEU A 143 -7.35 1.89 3.76
CA LEU A 143 -6.09 2.17 3.09
C LEU A 143 -5.03 1.15 3.53
N LEU A 144 -4.34 0.50 2.58
CA LEU A 144 -3.28 -0.48 2.87
C LEU A 144 -3.70 -1.58 3.87
N GLY A 145 -4.90 -2.13 3.73
CA GLY A 145 -5.37 -3.17 4.64
C GLY A 145 -5.78 -2.68 6.03
N TRP A 146 -5.77 -1.36 6.26
CA TRP A 146 -6.23 -0.75 7.51
C TRP A 146 -7.64 -0.20 7.29
N THR A 147 -8.54 -0.56 8.19
CA THR A 147 -9.79 0.16 8.37
C THR A 147 -9.52 1.38 9.23
N ILE A 148 -9.97 2.54 8.78
CA ILE A 148 -9.73 3.84 9.40
C ILE A 148 -11.09 4.45 9.75
N GLU A 149 -11.31 4.65 11.04
CA GLU A 149 -12.55 5.20 11.57
C GLU A 149 -12.24 6.52 12.27
N ARG A 150 -12.85 7.61 11.79
CA ARG A 150 -12.60 8.95 12.31
C ARG A 150 -13.74 9.44 13.18
N ASN A 151 -13.42 9.87 14.40
CA ASN A 151 -14.33 10.59 15.27
C ASN A 151 -13.86 12.04 15.42
N ARG A 152 -14.55 12.96 14.72
CA ARG A 152 -14.21 14.39 14.74
C ARG A 152 -14.49 15.05 16.09
N ALA A 153 -15.58 14.69 16.76
CA ALA A 153 -15.95 15.24 18.08
C ALA A 153 -14.84 14.96 19.12
N ASN A 154 -14.29 13.75 19.09
CA ASN A 154 -13.21 13.34 19.98
C ASN A 154 -11.81 13.59 19.42
N ARG A 155 -11.70 14.23 18.23
CA ARG A 155 -10.43 14.47 17.51
C ARG A 155 -9.54 13.24 17.44
N SER A 156 -10.14 12.08 17.17
CA SER A 156 -9.46 10.79 17.19
C SER A 156 -9.68 10.02 15.90
N ILE A 157 -8.69 9.19 15.58
CA ILE A 157 -8.76 8.23 14.47
C ILE A 157 -8.41 6.86 15.05
N PHE A 158 -9.34 5.93 14.91
CA PHE A 158 -9.14 4.54 15.26
C PHE A 158 -8.72 3.76 14.01
N ILE A 159 -7.73 2.88 14.15
CA ILE A 159 -7.16 2.10 13.06
C ILE A 159 -7.12 0.64 13.49
N HIS A 160 -7.68 -0.24 12.67
CA HIS A 160 -7.64 -1.69 12.93
C HIS A 160 -7.53 -2.49 11.63
N GLN A 161 -7.05 -3.74 11.73
CA GLN A 161 -6.89 -4.67 10.61
C GLN A 161 -7.80 -5.89 10.73
N LYS A 162 -9.02 -5.71 11.26
CA LYS A 162 -9.96 -6.81 11.55
C LYS A 162 -10.20 -7.68 10.30
N SER A 163 -10.53 -7.05 9.17
CA SER A 163 -10.80 -7.75 7.91
C SER A 163 -9.59 -8.54 7.41
N TYR A 164 -8.37 -8.01 7.59
CA TYR A 164 -7.15 -8.73 7.24
C TYR A 164 -6.89 -9.89 8.21
N ALA A 165 -7.06 -9.70 9.52
CA ALA A 165 -6.91 -10.76 10.51
C ALA A 165 -7.88 -11.92 10.25
N THR A 166 -9.15 -11.64 9.93
CA THR A 166 -10.13 -12.67 9.57
C THR A 166 -9.71 -13.44 8.32
N LYS A 167 -9.21 -12.75 7.27
CA LYS A 167 -8.67 -13.41 6.07
C LYS A 167 -7.46 -14.30 6.36
N VAL A 168 -6.61 -13.91 7.32
CA VAL A 168 -5.47 -14.72 7.76
C VAL A 168 -5.95 -15.97 8.48
N LEU A 169 -6.91 -15.85 9.41
CA LEU A 169 -7.48 -17.00 10.13
C LEU A 169 -8.14 -17.98 9.16
N ASP A 170 -8.93 -17.50 8.21
CA ASP A 170 -9.56 -18.31 7.17
C ASP A 170 -8.53 -19.08 6.34
N ARG A 171 -7.49 -18.40 5.86
CA ARG A 171 -6.42 -18.99 5.05
C ARG A 171 -5.71 -20.16 5.74
N PHE A 172 -5.50 -20.07 7.05
CA PHE A 172 -4.84 -21.12 7.82
C PHE A 172 -5.83 -22.08 8.49
N SER A 173 -7.12 -22.02 8.13
CA SER A 173 -8.19 -22.86 8.69
C SER A 173 -8.30 -22.76 10.23
N MET A 174 -8.15 -21.54 10.75
CA MET A 174 -8.12 -21.22 12.19
C MET A 174 -9.32 -20.39 12.66
N LEU A 175 -10.39 -20.26 11.87
CA LEU A 175 -11.56 -19.45 12.25
C LEU A 175 -12.22 -19.92 13.55
N ASP A 176 -12.30 -21.24 13.75
CA ASP A 176 -12.91 -21.86 14.93
C ASP A 176 -11.90 -22.15 16.06
N SER A 177 -10.67 -21.66 15.92
CA SER A 177 -9.64 -21.87 16.94
C SER A 177 -9.96 -21.10 18.22
N HIS A 178 -9.70 -21.72 19.38
CA HIS A 178 -9.91 -21.06 20.66
C HIS A 178 -8.96 -19.86 20.84
N PRO A 179 -9.47 -18.69 21.26
CA PRO A 179 -8.64 -17.52 21.47
C PRO A 179 -7.66 -17.77 22.63
N LYS A 180 -6.42 -17.34 22.45
CA LYS A 180 -5.38 -17.32 23.49
C LYS A 180 -4.95 -15.87 23.72
N SER A 181 -4.79 -15.50 24.99
CA SER A 181 -4.36 -14.16 25.39
C SER A 181 -2.87 -13.93 25.15
N THR A 182 -2.07 -14.99 25.19
CA THR A 182 -0.62 -14.98 24.97
C THR A 182 -0.27 -15.56 23.59
N PRO A 183 0.55 -14.86 22.77
CA PRO A 183 0.95 -15.33 21.45
C PRO A 183 1.78 -16.62 21.49
N ILE A 184 2.61 -16.79 22.52
CA ILE A 184 3.42 -17.99 22.75
C ILE A 184 3.53 -18.27 24.25
N THR A 185 3.22 -19.49 24.67
CA THR A 185 3.35 -19.91 26.08
C THR A 185 4.65 -20.66 26.35
N GLN A 186 5.36 -21.11 25.30
CA GLN A 186 6.52 -21.97 25.42
C GLN A 186 7.74 -21.40 24.69
N LYS A 187 8.87 -21.30 25.40
CA LYS A 187 10.14 -20.92 24.80
C LYS A 187 10.63 -22.07 23.90
N LEU A 188 10.69 -21.83 22.60
CA LEU A 188 11.21 -22.81 21.65
C LEU A 188 12.69 -23.07 21.90
N SER A 189 13.11 -24.33 21.79
CA SER A 189 14.50 -24.77 21.95
C SER A 189 14.88 -25.78 20.88
N ALA A 190 16.16 -26.17 20.81
CA ALA A 190 16.63 -27.21 19.90
C ALA A 190 15.89 -28.55 20.10
N ALA A 191 15.33 -28.81 21.28
CA ALA A 191 14.53 -30.00 21.56
C ALA A 191 13.16 -30.01 20.84
N ASN A 192 12.72 -28.87 20.29
CA ASN A 192 11.48 -28.77 19.51
C ASN A 192 11.71 -28.91 18.01
N CYS A 193 12.96 -29.06 17.58
CA CYS A 193 13.27 -29.32 16.18
C CYS A 193 12.82 -30.74 15.79
N PRO A 194 12.25 -30.93 14.58
CA PRO A 194 11.95 -32.27 14.09
C PRO A 194 13.20 -33.15 14.08
N THR A 195 13.12 -34.33 14.71
CA THR A 195 14.25 -35.24 14.91
C THR A 195 14.24 -36.46 13.99
N ASN A 196 13.14 -36.72 13.29
CA ASN A 196 13.00 -37.85 12.36
C ASN A 196 12.47 -37.39 10.99
N ASP A 197 12.66 -38.23 9.97
CA ASP A 197 12.32 -37.91 8.57
C ASP A 197 10.82 -37.69 8.35
N GLU A 198 9.97 -38.38 9.11
CA GLU A 198 8.51 -38.25 9.03
C GLU A 198 8.03 -36.88 9.55
N THR A 199 8.57 -36.41 10.67
CA THR A 199 8.25 -35.08 11.21
C THR A 199 8.83 -33.99 10.31
N ASN A 200 10.01 -34.20 9.74
CA ASN A 200 10.61 -33.29 8.74
C ASN A 200 9.72 -33.14 7.50
N ALA A 201 9.26 -34.25 6.94
CA ALA A 201 8.35 -34.24 5.79
C ALA A 201 7.02 -33.54 6.12
N THR A 202 6.50 -33.75 7.33
CA THR A 202 5.27 -33.08 7.80
C THR A 202 5.45 -31.58 7.94
N MET A 203 6.58 -31.13 8.52
CA MET A 203 6.88 -29.71 8.71
C MET A 203 7.20 -28.99 7.39
N ALA A 204 7.81 -29.67 6.43
CA ALA A 204 8.09 -29.12 5.10
C ALA A 204 6.82 -28.69 4.36
N ASN A 205 5.70 -29.38 4.62
CA ASN A 205 4.40 -29.09 4.02
C ASN A 205 3.60 -28.00 4.76
N LYS A 206 4.12 -27.44 5.87
CA LYS A 206 3.44 -26.35 6.58
C LYS A 206 3.81 -24.98 5.98
N PRO A 207 2.83 -24.08 5.76
CA PRO A 207 3.07 -22.75 5.19
C PRO A 207 3.65 -21.76 6.22
N PHE A 208 4.72 -22.16 6.92
CA PHE A 208 5.29 -21.39 8.03
C PHE A 208 5.75 -19.99 7.60
N ARG A 209 6.46 -19.89 6.48
CA ARG A 209 6.94 -18.61 5.93
C ARG A 209 5.78 -17.66 5.62
N GLU A 210 4.69 -18.18 5.10
CA GLU A 210 3.49 -17.40 4.79
C GLU A 210 2.76 -16.92 6.05
N ALA A 211 2.65 -17.80 7.06
CA ALA A 211 2.07 -17.45 8.35
C ALA A 211 2.87 -16.35 9.04
N VAL A 212 4.20 -16.49 9.10
CA VAL A 212 5.11 -15.47 9.66
C VAL A 212 4.94 -14.14 8.93
N GLY A 213 4.92 -14.12 7.60
CA GLY A 213 4.70 -12.91 6.82
C GLY A 213 3.36 -12.23 7.13
N SER A 214 2.30 -13.02 7.28
CA SER A 214 0.96 -12.53 7.63
C SER A 214 0.93 -11.90 9.03
N PHE A 215 1.58 -12.53 10.01
CA PHE A 215 1.70 -11.98 11.37
C PHE A 215 2.57 -10.73 11.42
N MET A 216 3.68 -10.69 10.68
CA MET A 216 4.51 -9.50 10.56
C MET A 216 3.73 -8.30 10.01
N TYR A 217 2.81 -8.52 9.08
CA TYR A 217 1.94 -7.45 8.56
C TYR A 217 0.94 -6.93 9.60
N LEU A 218 0.28 -7.82 10.35
CA LEU A 218 -0.58 -7.44 11.47
C LEU A 218 0.20 -6.68 12.55
N MET A 219 1.41 -7.15 12.85
CA MET A 219 2.29 -6.60 13.86
C MET A 219 2.76 -5.19 13.53
N THR A 220 3.31 -5.01 12.33
CA THR A 220 3.76 -3.69 11.84
C THR A 220 2.60 -2.74 11.60
N GLY A 221 1.37 -3.24 11.51
CA GLY A 221 0.14 -2.49 11.25
C GLY A 221 -0.64 -2.04 12.49
N THR A 222 -1.20 -2.96 13.27
CA THR A 222 -2.11 -2.61 14.37
C THR A 222 -1.98 -3.51 15.60
N ARG A 223 -1.15 -4.56 15.55
CA ARG A 223 -1.01 -5.56 16.60
C ARG A 223 0.45 -5.73 17.04
N PRO A 224 1.12 -4.70 17.57
CA PRO A 224 2.51 -4.82 18.05
C PRO A 224 2.67 -5.88 19.15
N CYS A 225 1.59 -6.20 19.86
CA CYS A 225 1.55 -7.27 20.86
C CYS A 225 1.90 -8.67 20.32
N LEU A 226 1.86 -8.90 18.99
CA LEU A 226 2.26 -10.18 18.40
C LEU A 226 3.78 -10.42 18.43
N LEU A 227 4.59 -9.41 18.76
CA LEU A 227 6.06 -9.49 18.82
C LEU A 227 6.57 -10.08 20.15
N HIS A 228 5.77 -10.03 21.22
CA HIS A 228 6.22 -10.40 22.57
C HIS A 228 5.58 -11.70 23.07
N PRO A 229 6.35 -12.61 23.70
CA PRO A 229 5.84 -13.66 24.57
C PRO A 229 5.01 -13.10 25.74
#